data_AF-A0A2E3Z326-F1
#
_entry.id   AF-A0A2E3Z326-F1
#
_cell.length_a   1.000
_cell.length_b   1.000
_cell.length_c   1.000
_cell.angle_alpha   90.00
_cell.angle_beta   90.00
_cell.angle_gamma   90.00
#
_symmetry.space_group_name_H-M   'P 1'
#
loop_
_entity.id
_entity.type
_entity.pdbx_description
1 polymer ?
#
loop_
_entity_poly.entity_id
_entity_poly.type
_entity_poly.pdbx_seq_one_letter_code
_entity_poly.pdbx_strand_id
1 'polypeptide(L)'
;MAKKDTYLALLRRGVDETTAMTLADSGLKIGEIKKLDKEQLVQNYGLKDEIARSVLEVLQSGSTGKAKERYLSNVLSGPEKKPMDKIEEQRFKRQQKDILLELQEEKDRLKLAKVEQFRSQKVVMNRLGKTIELIVKLENNFDDESKEEQRSKIRDQLETRGLEAARDHELLELEGTPQDIVDFRRKIVPKLCFHACPTCGEEMDPRSSVNMDLGDDFGFICWECEHEFSSDMSLVVETRLESKKDWINIDPKRKPREKVLRPPRAKTSRKDVIAAELSATGADADTIAAAVEESNLTSGLMSINDWIDQTLAVKGYIQAQEDREDFIIATGAGATKFNKWMKKAGLAFNKQSGRWTRWEEN
;
A
#
# COMPACT_ATOMS: atom_id res chain seq x y z
N MET A 1 -0.69 26.81 42.20
CA MET A 1 -1.51 27.75 41.41
C MET A 1 -0.65 28.66 40.54
N ALA A 2 0.30 29.45 41.11
CA ALA A 2 1.12 30.40 40.34
C ALA A 2 1.84 29.84 39.09
N LYS A 3 2.41 28.62 39.14
CA LYS A 3 3.07 27.99 37.97
C LYS A 3 2.13 27.81 36.77
N LYS A 4 0.91 27.32 37.02
CA LYS A 4 -0.10 27.08 35.98
C LYS A 4 -0.59 28.39 35.38
N ASP A 5 -0.71 29.44 36.19
CA ASP A 5 -1.15 30.76 35.76
C ASP A 5 -0.10 31.45 34.87
N THR A 6 1.18 31.39 35.26
CA THR A 6 2.28 31.91 34.43
C THR A 6 2.36 31.15 33.10
N TYR A 7 2.33 29.81 33.14
CA TYR A 7 2.39 28.96 31.95
C TYR A 7 1.27 29.28 30.95
N LEU A 8 0.01 29.26 31.40
CA LEU A 8 -1.14 29.55 30.54
C LEU A 8 -1.09 30.97 29.98
N ALA A 9 -0.57 31.93 30.74
CA ALA A 9 -0.52 33.31 30.33
C ALA A 9 0.64 33.63 29.36
N LEU A 10 1.70 32.83 29.35
CA LEU A 10 2.74 32.84 28.30
C LEU A 10 2.22 32.20 27.00
N LEU A 11 1.51 31.08 27.09
CA LEU A 11 0.86 30.44 25.94
C LEU A 11 -0.18 31.35 25.27
N ARG A 12 -1.02 32.03 26.07
CA ARG A 12 -1.98 33.03 25.55
C ARG A 12 -1.33 34.21 24.85
N ARG A 13 -0.05 34.46 25.12
CA ARG A 13 0.75 35.49 24.44
C ARG A 13 1.53 34.93 23.25
N GLY A 14 1.47 33.63 22.97
CA GLY A 14 2.07 33.04 21.77
C GLY A 14 3.52 32.56 21.93
N VAL A 15 4.01 32.46 23.17
CA VAL A 15 5.29 31.79 23.48
C VAL A 15 5.13 30.28 23.31
N ASP A 16 6.17 29.58 22.83
CA ASP A 16 6.13 28.12 22.67
C ASP A 16 6.06 27.38 24.02
N GLU A 17 5.57 26.15 23.98
CA GLU A 17 5.30 25.35 25.19
C GLU A 17 6.54 25.07 26.02
N THR A 18 7.69 24.85 25.38
CA THR A 18 8.93 24.50 26.09
C THR A 18 9.48 25.69 26.85
N THR A 19 9.57 26.85 26.20
CA THR A 19 9.99 28.10 26.82
C THR A 19 9.01 28.56 27.92
N ALA A 20 7.70 28.40 27.69
CA ALA A 20 6.68 28.71 28.69
C ALA A 20 6.79 27.83 29.93
N MET A 21 7.11 26.54 29.75
CA MET A 21 7.30 25.60 30.84
C MET A 21 8.55 25.93 31.66
N THR A 22 9.70 26.20 31.01
CA THR A 22 10.95 26.58 31.69
C THR A 22 10.79 27.82 32.57
N LEU A 23 10.13 28.86 32.06
CA LEU A 23 9.88 30.09 32.81
C LEU A 23 8.85 29.94 33.92
N ALA A 24 7.82 29.10 33.71
CA ALA A 24 6.81 28.80 34.73
C ALA A 24 7.38 27.93 35.87
N ASP A 25 8.24 26.97 35.54
CA ASP A 25 8.87 26.09 36.53
C ASP A 25 9.88 26.81 37.42
N SER A 26 10.49 27.87 36.86
CA SER A 26 11.32 28.83 37.59
C SER A 26 10.57 29.68 38.61
N GLY A 27 9.24 29.56 38.68
CA GLY A 27 8.40 30.22 39.68
C GLY A 27 8.14 31.71 39.43
N LEU A 28 8.58 32.24 38.28
CA LEU A 28 8.43 33.64 37.93
C LEU A 28 6.97 33.99 37.65
N LYS A 29 6.54 35.17 38.09
CA LYS A 29 5.29 35.79 37.63
C LYS A 29 5.55 36.62 36.37
N ILE A 30 4.54 36.80 35.52
CA ILE A 30 4.67 37.61 34.30
C ILE A 30 5.21 39.02 34.59
N GLY A 31 4.77 39.64 35.68
CA GLY A 31 5.25 40.97 36.08
C GLY A 31 6.74 41.01 36.47
N GLU A 32 7.31 39.88 36.85
CA GLU A 32 8.75 39.72 37.14
C GLU A 32 9.52 39.44 35.84
N ILE A 33 8.99 38.59 34.95
CA ILE A 33 9.61 38.32 33.65
C ILE A 33 9.76 39.60 32.81
N LYS A 34 8.79 40.52 32.90
CA LYS A 34 8.85 41.83 32.24
C LYS A 34 9.96 42.76 32.74
N LYS A 35 10.48 42.52 33.94
CA LYS A 35 11.54 43.34 34.57
C LYS A 35 12.94 42.75 34.35
N LEU A 36 13.02 41.55 33.79
CA LEU A 36 14.29 40.90 33.50
C LEU A 36 14.85 41.40 32.18
N ASP A 37 16.16 41.62 32.17
CA ASP A 37 16.87 41.91 30.94
C ASP A 37 17.18 40.62 30.16
N LYS A 38 17.40 40.78 28.85
CA LYS A 38 17.74 39.68 27.94
C LYS A 38 18.91 38.83 28.47
N GLU A 39 19.94 39.48 29.01
CA GLU A 39 21.14 38.82 29.55
C GLU A 39 20.80 37.98 30.79
N GLN A 40 19.89 38.45 31.64
CA GLN A 40 19.40 37.70 32.79
C GLN A 40 18.55 36.50 32.39
N LEU A 41 17.76 36.62 31.31
CA LEU A 41 16.99 35.51 30.76
C LEU A 41 17.88 34.40 30.17
N VAL A 42 18.98 34.78 29.54
CA VAL A 42 19.97 33.84 28.99
C VAL A 42 20.77 33.18 30.12
N GLN A 43 21.33 33.98 31.04
CA GLN A 43 22.24 33.47 32.08
C GLN A 43 21.52 32.69 33.18
N ASN A 44 20.36 33.17 33.64
CA ASN A 44 19.68 32.57 34.80
C ASN A 44 18.73 31.43 34.41
N TYR A 45 18.23 31.43 33.17
CA TYR A 45 17.20 30.49 32.71
C TYR A 45 17.59 29.69 31.45
N GLY A 46 18.84 29.84 30.98
CA GLY A 46 19.38 29.05 29.88
C GLY A 46 18.70 29.28 28.53
N LEU A 47 17.99 30.40 28.37
CA LEU A 47 17.31 30.71 27.12
C LEU A 47 18.32 31.11 26.04
N LYS A 48 18.08 30.70 24.79
CA LYS A 48 18.86 31.19 23.65
C LYS A 48 18.62 32.69 23.45
N ASP A 49 19.63 33.39 22.94
CA ASP A 49 19.63 34.84 22.72
C ASP A 49 18.40 35.36 21.96
N GLU A 50 17.99 34.61 20.95
CA GLU A 50 16.85 34.87 20.07
C GLU A 50 15.51 34.66 20.79
N ILE A 51 15.42 33.59 21.58
CA ILE A 51 14.25 33.24 22.38
C ILE A 51 14.03 34.28 23.48
N ALA A 52 15.09 34.68 24.19
CA ALA A 52 15.02 35.69 25.25
C ALA A 52 14.52 37.06 24.73
N ARG A 53 14.98 37.50 23.54
CA ARG A 53 14.47 38.72 22.89
C ARG A 53 12.99 38.59 22.55
N SER A 54 12.62 37.50 21.90
CA SER A 54 11.26 37.26 21.42
C SER A 54 10.25 37.17 22.58
N VAL A 55 10.64 36.54 23.70
CA VAL A 55 9.82 36.49 24.92
C VAL A 55 9.57 37.89 25.47
N LEU A 56 10.58 38.74 25.59
CA LEU A 56 10.42 40.11 26.09
C LEU A 56 9.52 40.96 25.19
N GLU A 57 9.70 40.84 23.88
CA GLU A 57 8.93 41.58 22.88
C GLU A 57 7.45 41.17 22.86
N VAL A 58 7.18 39.86 22.97
CA VAL A 58 5.82 39.31 23.09
C VAL A 58 5.16 39.73 24.41
N LEU A 59 5.92 39.82 25.50
CA LEU A 59 5.42 40.28 26.79
C LEU A 59 5.12 41.79 26.82
N GLN A 60 5.89 42.59 26.09
CA GLN A 60 5.68 44.03 25.93
C GLN A 60 4.51 44.35 24.98
N SER A 61 4.38 43.65 23.86
CA SER A 61 3.38 43.92 22.82
C SER A 61 1.97 43.39 23.12
N GLY A 62 1.81 42.52 24.13
CA GLY A 62 0.51 42.02 24.58
C GLY A 62 -0.08 40.90 23.72
N SER A 63 -1.21 40.32 24.15
CA SER A 63 -1.85 39.21 23.43
C SER A 63 -2.58 39.72 22.19
N THR A 64 -1.96 39.56 21.03
CA THR A 64 -2.60 39.77 19.71
C THR A 64 -2.76 38.44 18.99
N GLY A 65 -3.75 38.30 18.11
CA GLY A 65 -3.99 37.05 17.36
C GLY A 65 -2.78 36.59 16.51
N LYS A 66 -1.83 37.48 16.24
CA LYS A 66 -0.59 37.21 15.48
C LYS A 66 0.66 37.07 16.36
N ALA A 67 0.52 37.03 17.69
CA ALA A 67 1.67 37.02 18.60
C ALA A 67 2.54 35.77 18.44
N LYS A 68 1.95 34.61 18.10
CA LYS A 68 2.68 33.37 17.80
C LYS A 68 3.52 33.47 16.52
N GLU A 69 2.98 34.11 15.48
CA GLU A 69 3.71 34.34 14.22
C GLU A 69 4.88 35.30 14.43
N ARG A 70 4.69 36.35 15.24
CA ARG A 70 5.77 37.28 15.60
C ARG A 70 6.85 36.60 16.44
N TYR A 71 6.44 35.81 17.44
CA TYR A 71 7.36 35.05 18.27
C TYR A 71 8.26 34.15 17.42
N LEU A 72 7.65 33.37 16.53
CA LEU A 72 8.36 32.46 15.62
C LEU A 72 9.19 33.21 14.59
N SER A 73 8.67 34.29 14.02
CA SER A 73 9.43 35.13 13.10
C SER A 73 10.71 35.64 13.76
N ASN A 74 10.64 36.14 14.99
CA ASN A 74 11.80 36.72 15.66
C ASN A 74 12.81 35.66 16.15
N VAL A 75 12.34 34.44 16.47
CA VAL A 75 13.23 33.30 16.79
C VAL A 75 13.91 32.76 15.52
N LEU A 76 13.20 32.72 14.38
CA LEU A 76 13.74 32.21 13.12
C LEU A 76 14.59 33.24 12.36
N SER A 77 14.32 34.54 12.56
CA SER A 77 15.03 35.65 11.94
C SER A 77 16.27 36.04 12.75
N GLY A 78 17.03 35.07 13.25
CA GLY A 78 18.26 35.29 14.01
C GLY A 78 19.17 36.36 13.36
N PRO A 79 20.10 36.96 14.12
CA PRO A 79 20.92 38.08 13.63
C PRO A 79 21.52 37.75 12.26
N GLU A 80 21.56 38.74 11.36
CA GLU A 80 22.10 38.60 10.00
C GLU A 80 23.31 37.66 10.02
N LYS A 81 23.16 36.53 9.32
CA LYS A 81 24.21 35.51 9.24
C LYS A 81 25.52 36.23 8.93
N LYS A 82 26.49 36.13 9.84
CA LYS A 82 27.86 36.58 9.54
C LYS A 82 28.24 35.98 8.18
N PRO A 83 28.77 36.76 7.24
CA PRO A 83 29.19 36.23 5.95
C PRO A 83 30.22 35.13 6.23
N MET A 84 29.80 33.88 6.09
CA MET A 84 30.71 32.73 6.20
C MET A 84 31.69 32.80 5.05
N ASP A 85 32.92 32.41 5.31
CA ASP A 85 33.94 32.39 4.27
C ASP A 85 33.53 31.39 3.17
N LYS A 86 33.87 31.66 1.90
CA LYS A 86 33.42 30.83 0.75
C LYS A 86 33.78 29.34 0.93
N ILE A 87 34.87 29.07 1.65
CA ILE A 87 35.37 27.72 1.97
C ILE A 87 34.47 27.04 3.01
N GLU A 88 34.02 27.75 4.03
CA GLU A 88 33.12 27.22 5.07
C GLU A 88 31.73 26.96 4.51
N GLU A 89 31.22 27.83 3.64
CA GLU A 89 29.95 27.62 2.95
C GLU A 89 29.99 26.38 2.04
N GLN A 90 31.11 26.17 1.33
CA GLN A 90 31.30 24.97 0.52
C GLN A 90 31.42 23.70 1.38
N ARG A 91 32.14 23.73 2.51
CA ARG A 91 32.20 22.59 3.45
C ARG A 91 30.83 22.28 4.03
N PHE A 92 30.07 23.30 4.42
CA PHE A 92 28.72 23.13 4.95
C PHE A 92 27.77 22.54 3.90
N LYS A 93 27.85 22.99 2.64
CA LYS A 93 27.09 22.40 1.52
C LYS A 93 27.47 20.95 1.25
N ARG A 94 28.73 20.55 1.44
CA ARG A 94 29.17 19.15 1.33
C ARG A 94 28.60 18.31 2.48
N GLN A 95 28.74 18.78 3.72
CA GLN A 95 28.16 18.11 4.89
C GLN A 95 26.63 17.94 4.76
N GLN A 96 25.92 18.95 4.24
CA GLN A 96 24.48 18.83 3.97
C GLN A 96 24.18 17.76 2.92
N LYS A 97 24.99 17.65 1.86
CA LYS A 97 24.83 16.60 0.86
C LYS A 97 25.12 15.21 1.44
N ASP A 98 26.16 15.08 2.27
CA ASP A 98 26.53 13.82 2.91
C ASP A 98 25.40 13.36 3.86
N ILE A 99 24.86 14.25 4.69
CA ILE A 99 23.72 13.96 5.57
C ILE A 99 22.46 13.58 4.75
N LEU A 100 22.20 14.27 3.64
CA LEU A 100 21.06 13.92 2.77
C LEU A 100 21.24 12.54 2.12
N LEU A 101 22.48 12.18 1.77
CA LEU A 101 22.81 10.86 1.23
C LEU A 101 22.58 9.77 2.30
N GLU A 102 23.11 9.96 3.51
CA GLU A 102 22.91 9.04 4.64
C GLU A 102 21.42 8.84 4.96
N LEU A 103 20.64 9.92 5.02
CA LEU A 103 19.19 9.84 5.23
C LEU A 103 18.47 9.09 4.11
N GLN A 104 18.95 9.21 2.87
CA GLN A 104 18.38 8.50 1.73
C GLN A 104 18.71 7.00 1.78
N GLU A 105 19.94 6.64 2.17
CA GLU A 105 20.35 5.25 2.39
C GLU A 105 19.56 4.60 3.54
N GLU A 106 19.40 5.28 4.67
CA GLU A 106 18.58 4.80 5.79
C GLU A 106 17.12 4.61 5.37
N LYS A 107 16.56 5.55 4.60
CA LYS A 107 15.21 5.44 4.08
C LYS A 107 15.05 4.24 3.15
N ASP A 108 16.04 3.95 2.32
CA ASP A 108 16.00 2.80 1.41
C ASP A 108 16.20 1.47 2.16
N ARG A 109 17.05 1.43 3.21
CA ARG A 109 17.11 0.29 4.14
C ARG A 109 15.77 0.02 4.83
N LEU A 110 15.10 1.06 5.32
CA LEU A 110 13.78 0.93 5.94
C LEU A 110 12.72 0.44 4.96
N LYS A 111 12.76 0.89 3.70
CA LYS A 111 11.85 0.37 2.65
C LYS A 111 12.12 -1.11 2.39
N LEU A 112 13.38 -1.52 2.26
CA LEU A 112 13.75 -2.92 2.01
C LEU A 112 13.29 -3.81 3.17
N ALA A 113 13.58 -3.43 4.41
CA ALA A 113 13.13 -4.15 5.60
C ALA A 113 11.61 -4.28 5.66
N LYS A 114 10.87 -3.22 5.33
CA LYS A 114 9.40 -3.24 5.27
C LYS A 114 8.88 -4.17 4.17
N VAL A 115 9.51 -4.16 2.98
CA VAL A 115 9.15 -5.07 1.89
C VAL A 115 9.42 -6.52 2.26
N GLU A 116 10.53 -6.80 2.92
CA GLU A 116 10.89 -8.13 3.39
C GLU A 116 9.93 -8.64 4.48
N GLN A 117 9.55 -7.78 5.43
CA GLN A 117 8.51 -8.08 6.41
C GLN A 117 7.15 -8.39 5.76
N PHE A 118 6.76 -7.63 4.73
CA PHE A 118 5.54 -7.94 3.98
C PHE A 118 5.64 -9.27 3.23
N ARG A 119 6.82 -9.61 2.69
CA ARG A 119 7.04 -10.89 2.01
C ARG A 119 6.91 -12.05 3.00
N SER A 120 7.52 -11.96 4.17
CA SER A 120 7.42 -13.02 5.19
C SER A 120 5.98 -13.20 5.68
N GLN A 121 5.27 -12.11 5.99
CA GLN A 121 3.86 -12.14 6.36
C GLN A 121 2.98 -12.74 5.27
N LYS A 122 3.21 -12.40 3.99
CA LYS A 122 2.45 -12.96 2.87
C LYS A 122 2.60 -14.48 2.75
N VAL A 123 3.79 -15.02 3.01
CA VAL A 123 4.01 -16.48 2.99
C VAL A 123 3.20 -17.16 4.09
N VAL A 124 3.22 -16.61 5.31
CA VAL A 124 2.45 -17.12 6.45
C VAL A 124 0.94 -17.04 6.15
N MET A 125 0.47 -15.92 5.61
CA MET A 125 -0.94 -15.73 5.24
C MET A 125 -1.42 -16.75 4.19
N ASN A 126 -0.58 -17.05 3.19
CA ASN A 126 -0.89 -18.08 2.20
C ASN A 126 -0.97 -19.49 2.83
N ARG A 127 -0.08 -19.79 3.79
CA ARG A 127 -0.11 -21.07 4.52
C ARG A 127 -1.36 -21.18 5.39
N LEU A 128 -1.66 -20.15 6.19
CA LEU A 128 -2.87 -20.06 7.01
C LEU A 128 -4.14 -20.26 6.17
N GLY A 129 -4.24 -19.59 5.02
CA GLY A 129 -5.39 -19.72 4.13
C GLY A 129 -5.63 -21.15 3.63
N LYS A 130 -4.56 -21.89 3.33
CA LYS A 130 -4.65 -23.32 2.95
C LYS A 130 -5.07 -24.19 4.13
N THR A 131 -4.54 -23.93 5.32
CA THR A 131 -4.91 -24.67 6.54
C THR A 131 -6.39 -24.46 6.86
N ILE A 132 -6.87 -23.22 6.80
CA ILE A 132 -8.30 -22.89 6.99
C ILE A 132 -9.17 -23.59 5.95
N GLU A 133 -8.79 -23.59 4.67
CA GLU A 133 -9.54 -24.31 3.63
C GLU A 133 -9.64 -25.82 3.90
N LEU A 134 -8.57 -26.43 4.42
CA LEU A 134 -8.58 -27.83 4.81
C LEU A 134 -9.47 -28.09 6.03
N ILE A 135 -9.42 -27.23 7.04
CA ILE A 135 -10.31 -27.31 8.21
C ILE A 135 -11.78 -27.24 7.75
N VAL A 136 -12.12 -26.29 6.88
CA VAL A 136 -13.48 -26.15 6.31
C VAL A 136 -13.94 -27.45 5.65
N LYS A 137 -13.08 -28.10 4.84
CA LYS A 137 -13.40 -29.38 4.19
C LYS A 137 -13.55 -30.53 5.19
N LEU A 138 -12.70 -30.58 6.21
CA LEU A 138 -12.73 -31.60 7.24
C LEU A 138 -13.99 -31.50 8.10
N GLU A 139 -14.36 -30.30 8.52
CA GLU A 139 -15.60 -30.10 9.29
C GLU A 139 -16.85 -30.40 8.46
N ASN A 140 -16.87 -30.05 7.17
CA ASN A 140 -17.99 -30.45 6.29
C ASN A 140 -18.10 -31.98 6.16
N ASN A 141 -16.96 -32.68 6.08
CA ASN A 141 -16.96 -34.15 6.08
C ASN A 141 -17.28 -34.76 7.46
N PHE A 142 -17.04 -34.03 8.55
CA PHE A 142 -17.36 -34.47 9.90
C PHE A 142 -18.88 -34.49 10.13
N ASP A 143 -19.56 -33.46 9.60
CA ASP A 143 -21.01 -33.30 9.66
C ASP A 143 -21.77 -34.20 8.67
N ASP A 144 -21.08 -34.79 7.67
CA ASP A 144 -21.64 -35.74 6.71
C ASP A 144 -21.89 -37.12 7.37
N GLU A 145 -23.17 -37.47 7.54
CA GLU A 145 -23.59 -38.74 8.15
C GLU A 145 -23.08 -39.97 7.40
N SER A 146 -22.82 -39.87 6.09
CA SER A 146 -22.30 -40.99 5.29
C SER A 146 -20.85 -41.37 5.63
N LYS A 147 -20.13 -40.53 6.39
CA LYS A 147 -18.71 -40.69 6.72
C LYS A 147 -18.44 -40.96 8.20
N GLU A 148 -19.43 -41.49 8.90
CA GLU A 148 -19.35 -41.71 10.36
C GLU A 148 -18.14 -42.55 10.77
N GLU A 149 -17.78 -43.59 10.00
CA GLU A 149 -16.61 -44.45 10.24
C GLU A 149 -15.27 -43.69 10.20
N GLN A 150 -15.20 -42.53 9.51
CA GLN A 150 -14.01 -41.72 9.38
C GLN A 150 -13.91 -40.59 10.41
N ARG A 151 -14.95 -40.36 11.23
CA ARG A 151 -15.04 -39.23 12.18
C ARG A 151 -13.86 -39.17 13.16
N SER A 152 -13.38 -40.31 13.65
CA SER A 152 -12.23 -40.35 14.55
C SER A 152 -10.97 -39.79 13.88
N LYS A 153 -10.67 -40.22 12.65
CA LYS A 153 -9.53 -39.73 11.85
C LYS A 153 -9.67 -38.25 11.50
N ILE A 154 -10.89 -37.81 11.19
CA ILE A 154 -11.18 -36.41 10.89
C ILE A 154 -10.93 -35.54 12.13
N ARG A 155 -11.30 -36.00 13.32
CA ARG A 155 -11.05 -35.28 14.59
C ARG A 155 -9.55 -35.08 14.84
N ASP A 156 -8.74 -36.13 14.69
CA ASP A 156 -7.27 -36.04 14.86
C ASP A 156 -6.64 -35.05 13.87
N GLN A 157 -7.14 -35.05 12.63
CA GLN A 157 -6.70 -34.08 11.62
C GLN A 157 -7.13 -32.66 11.97
N LEU A 158 -8.37 -32.45 12.43
CA LEU A 158 -8.85 -31.13 12.86
C LEU A 158 -8.02 -30.57 14.00
N GLU A 159 -7.63 -31.39 14.98
CA GLU A 159 -6.75 -30.96 16.07
C GLU A 159 -5.38 -30.52 15.55
N THR A 160 -4.76 -31.34 14.70
CA THR A 160 -3.45 -31.04 14.10
C THR A 160 -3.49 -29.74 13.28
N ARG A 161 -4.50 -29.59 12.41
CA ARG A 161 -4.67 -28.40 11.57
C ARG A 161 -5.06 -27.17 12.38
N GLY A 162 -5.83 -27.34 13.46
CA GLY A 162 -6.18 -26.27 14.38
C GLY A 162 -4.95 -25.65 15.03
N LEU A 163 -4.00 -26.49 15.48
CA LEU A 163 -2.72 -26.02 16.04
C LEU A 163 -1.84 -25.31 14.99
N GLU A 164 -1.79 -25.82 13.76
CA GLU A 164 -1.09 -25.15 12.64
C GLU A 164 -1.69 -23.77 12.34
N ALA A 165 -3.02 -23.69 12.28
CA ALA A 165 -3.73 -22.44 12.02
C ALA A 165 -3.55 -21.44 13.17
N ALA A 166 -3.62 -21.88 14.42
CA ALA A 166 -3.40 -21.03 15.59
C ALA A 166 -1.98 -20.42 15.59
N ARG A 167 -0.96 -21.21 15.28
CA ARG A 167 0.43 -20.74 15.18
C ARG A 167 0.60 -19.67 14.11
N ASP A 168 0.06 -19.91 12.92
CA ASP A 168 0.18 -18.96 11.81
C ASP A 168 -0.65 -17.69 12.04
N HIS A 169 -1.80 -17.81 12.72
CA HIS A 169 -2.65 -16.70 13.09
C HIS A 169 -1.99 -15.79 14.14
N GLU A 170 -1.32 -16.38 15.14
CA GLU A 170 -0.54 -15.64 16.14
C GLU A 170 0.66 -14.93 15.50
N LEU A 171 1.37 -15.60 14.58
CA LEU A 171 2.51 -15.02 13.86
C LEU A 171 2.12 -13.80 12.99
N LEU A 172 0.85 -13.71 12.60
CA LEU A 172 0.30 -12.58 11.84
C LEU A 172 -0.37 -11.52 12.73
N GLU A 173 -0.41 -11.72 14.05
CA GLU A 173 -1.05 -10.82 15.02
C GLU A 173 -2.51 -10.48 14.64
N LEU A 174 -3.25 -11.46 14.11
CA LEU A 174 -4.64 -11.28 13.70
C LEU A 174 -5.58 -11.27 14.91
N GLU A 175 -6.62 -10.45 14.86
CA GLU A 175 -7.68 -10.42 15.87
C GLU A 175 -8.61 -11.64 15.75
N GLY A 176 -9.08 -12.14 16.90
CA GLY A 176 -9.99 -13.28 16.97
C GLY A 176 -9.27 -14.63 16.92
N THR A 177 -9.98 -15.65 16.46
CA THR A 177 -9.48 -17.03 16.38
C THR A 177 -9.53 -17.54 14.94
N PRO A 178 -8.68 -18.50 14.57
CA PRO A 178 -8.79 -19.18 13.28
C PRO A 178 -10.18 -19.80 13.05
N GLN A 179 -10.85 -20.24 14.12
CA GLN A 179 -12.18 -20.83 14.04
C GLN A 179 -13.23 -19.81 13.60
N ASP A 180 -13.08 -18.53 13.96
CA ASP A 180 -14.00 -17.49 13.49
C ASP A 180 -13.99 -17.37 11.96
N ILE A 181 -12.82 -17.55 11.34
CA ILE A 181 -12.67 -17.53 9.87
C ILE A 181 -13.31 -18.78 9.25
N VAL A 182 -13.13 -19.94 9.88
CA VAL A 182 -13.76 -21.21 9.47
C VAL A 182 -15.28 -21.10 9.55
N ASP A 183 -15.81 -20.65 10.69
CA ASP A 183 -17.23 -20.46 10.93
C ASP A 183 -17.84 -19.42 10.00
N PHE A 184 -17.15 -18.31 9.75
CA PHE A 184 -17.58 -17.34 8.75
C PHE A 184 -17.75 -18.01 7.38
N ARG A 185 -16.76 -18.80 6.94
CA ARG A 185 -16.82 -19.50 5.65
C ARG A 185 -17.87 -20.59 5.58
N ARG A 186 -18.15 -21.31 6.67
CA ARG A 186 -19.07 -22.45 6.69
C ARG A 186 -20.51 -22.06 7.00
N LYS A 187 -20.72 -21.13 7.92
CA LYS A 187 -22.03 -20.81 8.49
C LYS A 187 -22.60 -19.50 7.96
N ILE A 188 -21.75 -18.52 7.67
CA ILE A 188 -22.19 -17.15 7.31
C ILE A 188 -22.18 -16.97 5.80
N VAL A 189 -21.08 -17.32 5.11
CA VAL A 189 -20.95 -17.13 3.65
C VAL A 189 -22.06 -17.85 2.87
N PRO A 190 -22.43 -19.11 3.17
CA PRO A 190 -23.53 -19.75 2.46
C PRO A 190 -24.85 -18.99 2.63
N LYS A 191 -25.17 -18.54 3.85
CA LYS A 191 -26.37 -17.71 4.12
C LYS A 191 -26.38 -16.38 3.39
N LEU A 192 -25.23 -15.74 3.23
CA LEU A 192 -25.11 -14.53 2.42
C LEU A 192 -25.26 -14.78 0.92
N CYS A 193 -25.04 -16.03 0.49
CA CYS A 193 -25.18 -16.46 -0.89
C CYS A 193 -26.50 -17.19 -1.17
N PHE A 194 -27.37 -17.43 -0.18
CA PHE A 194 -28.67 -18.06 -0.40
C PHE A 194 -29.72 -17.04 -0.84
N HIS A 195 -30.48 -17.37 -1.87
CA HIS A 195 -31.69 -16.64 -2.25
C HIS A 195 -32.90 -17.30 -1.57
N ALA A 196 -33.83 -16.51 -1.05
CA ALA A 196 -35.12 -17.05 -0.64
C ALA A 196 -36.03 -17.17 -1.86
N CYS A 197 -36.79 -18.26 -1.97
CA CYS A 197 -37.82 -18.37 -3.00
C CYS A 197 -38.86 -17.27 -2.81
N PRO A 198 -39.20 -16.49 -3.86
CA PRO A 198 -40.19 -15.42 -3.75
C PRO A 198 -41.61 -15.95 -3.44
N THR A 199 -41.87 -17.23 -3.70
CA THR A 199 -43.19 -17.86 -3.53
C THR A 199 -43.33 -18.59 -2.20
N CYS A 200 -42.41 -19.50 -1.87
CA CYS A 200 -42.50 -20.30 -0.64
C CYS A 200 -41.58 -19.83 0.49
N GLY A 201 -40.65 -18.90 0.23
CA GLY A 201 -39.73 -18.37 1.24
C GLY A 201 -38.58 -19.31 1.62
N GLU A 202 -38.49 -20.49 1.01
CA GLU A 202 -37.43 -21.45 1.29
C GLU A 202 -36.05 -20.94 0.88
N GLU A 203 -35.03 -21.27 1.68
CA GLU A 203 -33.64 -20.93 1.39
C GLU A 203 -33.12 -21.80 0.24
N MET A 204 -32.58 -21.16 -0.79
CA MET A 204 -32.08 -21.84 -1.99
C MET A 204 -30.64 -21.45 -2.29
N ASP A 205 -29.84 -22.46 -2.64
CA ASP A 205 -28.51 -22.25 -3.22
C ASP A 205 -28.64 -21.84 -4.69
N PRO A 206 -28.24 -20.62 -5.06
CA PRO A 206 -28.32 -20.16 -6.44
C PRO A 206 -27.51 -21.04 -7.39
N ARG A 207 -26.49 -21.77 -6.92
CA ARG A 207 -25.65 -22.63 -7.76
C ARG A 207 -26.35 -23.91 -8.18
N SER A 208 -27.14 -24.50 -7.29
CA SER A 208 -27.91 -25.73 -7.57
C SER A 208 -29.32 -25.43 -8.09
N SER A 209 -29.77 -24.19 -7.93
CA SER A 209 -31.11 -23.75 -8.32
C SER A 209 -31.11 -22.97 -9.63
N VAL A 210 -30.01 -22.94 -10.40
CA VAL A 210 -30.01 -22.34 -11.75
C VAL A 210 -30.91 -23.17 -12.66
N ASN A 211 -31.86 -22.52 -13.32
CA ASN A 211 -32.68 -23.18 -14.33
C ASN A 211 -31.92 -23.21 -15.66
N MET A 212 -31.38 -24.38 -16.00
CA MET A 212 -30.60 -24.58 -17.23
C MET A 212 -31.47 -24.65 -18.48
N ASP A 213 -32.80 -24.77 -18.34
CA ASP A 213 -33.74 -24.79 -19.46
C ASP A 213 -34.00 -23.38 -20.01
N LEU A 214 -33.70 -22.34 -19.22
CA LEU A 214 -33.74 -20.94 -19.63
C LEU A 214 -32.40 -20.57 -20.32
N GLY A 215 -32.28 -20.89 -21.60
CA GLY A 215 -31.04 -20.66 -22.36
C GLY A 215 -30.63 -19.19 -22.54
N ASP A 216 -31.58 -18.26 -22.42
CA ASP A 216 -31.39 -16.81 -22.65
C ASP A 216 -31.51 -15.95 -21.38
N ASP A 217 -31.75 -16.56 -20.21
CA ASP A 217 -31.91 -15.83 -18.94
C ASP A 217 -31.18 -16.54 -17.79
N PHE A 218 -30.70 -15.76 -16.83
CA PHE A 218 -30.15 -16.30 -15.57
C PHE A 218 -31.29 -16.50 -14.57
N GLY A 219 -32.24 -17.36 -14.93
CA GLY A 219 -33.37 -17.73 -14.10
C GLY A 219 -33.03 -18.82 -13.09
N PHE A 220 -33.80 -18.84 -12.00
CA PHE A 220 -33.70 -19.84 -10.94
C PHE A 220 -34.97 -20.69 -10.90
N ILE A 221 -34.84 -21.94 -10.47
CA ILE A 221 -35.96 -22.83 -10.15
C ILE A 221 -35.90 -23.21 -8.68
N CYS A 222 -37.01 -23.01 -7.97
CA CYS A 222 -37.17 -23.53 -6.63
C CYS A 222 -37.48 -25.02 -6.67
N TRP A 223 -36.63 -25.87 -6.12
CA TRP A 223 -36.86 -27.32 -6.11
C TRP A 223 -37.96 -27.78 -5.15
N GLU A 224 -38.41 -26.92 -4.22
CA GLU A 224 -39.47 -27.27 -3.27
C GLU A 224 -40.88 -26.99 -3.84
N CYS A 225 -41.07 -25.81 -4.44
CA CYS A 225 -42.36 -25.40 -4.99
C CYS A 225 -42.39 -25.35 -6.53
N GLU A 226 -41.31 -25.84 -7.17
CA GLU A 226 -41.11 -25.88 -8.65
C GLU A 226 -41.31 -24.52 -9.33
N HIS A 227 -41.20 -23.42 -8.58
CA HIS A 227 -41.43 -22.09 -9.11
C HIS A 227 -40.17 -21.58 -9.79
N GLU A 228 -40.28 -21.28 -11.08
CA GLU A 228 -39.26 -20.60 -11.86
C GLU A 228 -39.40 -19.08 -11.68
N PHE A 229 -38.29 -18.41 -11.40
CA PHE A 229 -38.27 -16.96 -11.25
C PHE A 229 -36.92 -16.39 -11.64
N SER A 230 -36.92 -15.18 -12.16
CA SER A 230 -35.72 -14.45 -12.59
C SER A 230 -35.36 -13.38 -11.59
N SER A 231 -34.15 -12.82 -11.70
CA SER A 231 -33.80 -11.66 -10.87
C SER A 231 -34.65 -10.43 -11.25
N ASP A 232 -35.11 -9.66 -10.26
CA ASP A 232 -35.85 -8.40 -10.48
C ASP A 232 -35.09 -7.44 -11.41
N MET A 233 -33.75 -7.48 -11.36
CA MET A 233 -32.90 -6.67 -12.23
C MET A 233 -33.02 -7.09 -13.70
N SER A 234 -33.17 -8.39 -13.99
CA SER A 234 -33.37 -8.90 -15.36
C SER A 234 -34.63 -8.30 -15.95
N LEU A 235 -35.75 -8.36 -15.22
CA LEU A 235 -37.04 -7.79 -15.64
C LEU A 235 -36.95 -6.28 -15.94
N VAL A 236 -36.26 -5.51 -15.08
CA VAL A 236 -36.08 -4.06 -15.29
C VAL A 236 -35.25 -3.77 -16.54
N VAL A 237 -34.20 -4.56 -16.79
CA VAL A 237 -33.32 -4.39 -17.96
C VAL A 237 -34.07 -4.77 -19.24
N GLU A 238 -34.74 -5.92 -19.28
CA GLU A 238 -35.53 -6.37 -20.43
C GLU A 238 -36.63 -5.36 -20.78
N THR A 239 -37.40 -4.92 -19.79
CA THR A 239 -38.46 -3.91 -19.99
C THR A 239 -37.89 -2.61 -20.61
N ARG A 240 -36.68 -2.19 -20.20
CA ARG A 240 -36.00 -1.02 -20.79
C ARG A 240 -35.45 -1.28 -22.19
N LEU A 241 -34.96 -2.49 -22.45
CA LEU A 241 -34.45 -2.87 -23.77
C LEU A 241 -35.58 -3.00 -24.80
N GLU A 242 -36.73 -3.57 -24.41
CA GLU A 242 -37.90 -3.77 -25.29
C GLU A 242 -38.63 -2.47 -25.59
N SER A 243 -38.83 -1.62 -24.58
CA SER A 243 -39.64 -0.40 -24.73
C SER A 243 -39.07 0.58 -25.75
N LYS A 244 -37.74 0.58 -25.98
CA LYS A 244 -36.95 1.42 -26.93
C LYS A 244 -37.20 2.95 -26.90
N LYS A 245 -38.20 3.41 -26.18
CA LYS A 245 -38.74 4.77 -26.15
C LYS A 245 -37.84 5.73 -25.36
N ASP A 246 -37.16 5.20 -24.35
CA ASP A 246 -36.26 5.94 -23.46
C ASP A 246 -34.77 5.64 -23.75
N TRP A 247 -34.47 5.01 -24.89
CA TRP A 247 -33.08 4.79 -25.27
C TRP A 247 -32.37 6.11 -25.48
N ILE A 248 -31.15 6.20 -24.95
CA ILE A 248 -30.31 7.37 -25.14
C ILE A 248 -29.96 7.45 -26.63
N ASN A 249 -30.59 8.38 -27.33
CA ASN A 249 -30.26 8.67 -28.72
C ASN A 249 -28.94 9.45 -28.76
N ILE A 250 -27.84 8.74 -28.98
CA ILE A 250 -26.50 9.33 -29.10
C ILE A 250 -26.35 9.88 -30.52
N ASP A 251 -26.43 11.20 -30.66
CA ASP A 251 -26.10 11.88 -31.91
C ASP A 251 -24.56 11.82 -32.12
N PRO A 252 -24.07 11.07 -33.12
CA PRO A 252 -22.64 10.87 -33.33
C PRO A 252 -21.91 12.15 -33.78
N LYS A 253 -22.65 13.20 -34.16
CA LYS A 253 -22.10 14.50 -34.57
C LYS A 253 -22.09 15.52 -33.43
N ARG A 254 -22.67 15.21 -32.28
CA ARG A 254 -22.80 16.14 -31.17
C ARG A 254 -21.48 16.24 -30.40
N LYS A 255 -20.92 17.45 -30.35
CA LYS A 255 -19.67 17.73 -29.60
C LYS A 255 -19.89 17.55 -28.10
N PRO A 256 -18.84 17.22 -27.32
CA PRO A 256 -18.92 17.10 -25.86
C PRO A 256 -19.54 18.36 -25.23
N ARG A 257 -20.49 18.16 -24.30
CA ARG A 257 -21.21 19.26 -23.62
C ARG A 257 -20.30 20.06 -22.70
N GLU A 258 -19.31 19.39 -22.12
CA GLU A 258 -18.30 20.01 -21.28
C GLU A 258 -17.09 20.42 -22.12
N LYS A 259 -16.43 21.50 -21.68
CA LYS A 259 -15.17 21.94 -22.27
C LYS A 259 -14.15 20.84 -22.03
N VAL A 260 -13.83 20.07 -23.08
CA VAL A 260 -12.76 19.07 -23.03
C VAL A 260 -11.47 19.80 -22.66
N LEU A 261 -11.07 19.71 -21.40
CA LEU A 261 -9.78 20.16 -20.92
C LEU A 261 -8.76 19.24 -21.57
N ARG A 262 -8.16 19.70 -22.66
CA ARG A 262 -7.01 19.01 -23.22
C ARG A 262 -5.91 19.12 -22.18
N PRO A 263 -5.19 18.02 -21.86
CA PRO A 263 -4.01 18.11 -21.03
C PRO A 263 -3.11 19.23 -21.58
N PRO A 264 -2.48 20.04 -20.70
CA PRO A 264 -1.62 21.12 -21.16
C PRO A 264 -0.63 20.55 -22.17
N ARG A 265 -0.55 21.18 -23.36
CA ARG A 265 0.47 20.80 -24.34
C ARG A 265 1.81 20.85 -23.61
N ALA A 266 2.49 19.70 -23.54
CA ALA A 266 3.87 19.69 -23.07
C ALA A 266 4.62 20.70 -23.95
N LYS A 267 5.05 21.80 -23.35
CA LYS A 267 5.72 22.90 -24.08
C LYS A 267 7.08 22.47 -24.62
N THR A 268 7.59 21.35 -24.15
CA THR A 268 8.86 20.74 -24.53
C THR A 268 8.60 19.27 -24.81
N SER A 269 9.08 18.77 -25.96
CA SER A 269 9.03 17.34 -26.20
C SER A 269 9.96 16.67 -25.21
N ARG A 270 9.65 15.45 -24.78
CA ARG A 270 10.53 14.65 -23.91
C ARG A 270 11.93 14.53 -24.50
N LYS A 271 12.04 14.53 -25.83
CA LYS A 271 13.32 14.53 -26.55
C LYS A 271 14.13 15.81 -26.33
N ASP A 272 13.48 16.97 -26.25
CA ASP A 272 14.14 18.26 -26.01
C ASP A 272 14.64 18.35 -24.56
N VAL A 273 13.88 17.80 -23.61
CA VAL A 273 14.29 17.70 -22.20
C VAL A 273 15.48 16.75 -22.06
N ILE A 274 15.41 15.57 -22.69
CA ILE A 274 16.49 14.59 -22.66
C ILE A 274 17.75 15.14 -23.36
N ALA A 275 17.61 15.86 -24.48
CA ALA A 275 18.73 16.51 -25.16
C ALA A 275 19.36 17.63 -24.32
N ALA A 276 18.54 18.42 -23.63
CA ALA A 276 19.04 19.45 -22.70
C ALA A 276 19.76 18.81 -21.49
N GLU A 277 19.22 17.73 -20.92
CA GLU A 277 19.86 16.98 -19.82
C GLU A 277 21.17 16.29 -20.26
N LEU A 278 21.20 15.68 -21.45
CA LEU A 278 22.41 15.12 -22.07
C LEU A 278 23.48 16.20 -22.27
N SER A 279 23.10 17.38 -22.78
CA SER A 279 24.02 18.48 -22.99
C SER A 279 24.54 19.12 -21.69
N ALA A 280 23.72 19.11 -20.64
CA ALA A 280 24.07 19.67 -19.33
C ALA A 280 24.94 18.73 -18.50
N THR A 281 24.78 17.42 -18.68
CA THR A 281 25.54 16.39 -17.97
C THR A 281 26.78 15.91 -18.73
N GLY A 282 26.86 16.17 -20.04
CA GLY A 282 27.98 15.75 -20.88
C GLY A 282 28.10 14.23 -21.05
N ALA A 283 27.06 13.49 -20.68
CA ALA A 283 27.04 12.03 -20.72
C ALA A 283 26.65 11.55 -22.12
N ASP A 284 27.41 10.60 -22.66
CA ASP A 284 27.11 9.94 -23.94
C ASP A 284 25.97 8.92 -23.76
N ALA A 285 25.20 8.63 -24.80
CA ALA A 285 24.03 7.74 -24.72
C ALA A 285 24.39 6.34 -24.17
N ASP A 286 25.60 5.86 -24.48
CA ASP A 286 26.14 4.59 -23.98
C ASP A 286 26.45 4.64 -22.48
N THR A 287 26.85 5.78 -21.94
CA THR A 287 27.07 5.94 -20.48
C THR A 287 25.76 5.97 -19.69
N ILE A 288 24.67 6.47 -20.29
CA ILE A 288 23.34 6.44 -19.66
C ILE A 288 22.75 5.04 -19.75
N ALA A 289 22.93 4.33 -20.87
CA ALA A 289 22.54 2.93 -20.97
C ALA A 289 23.32 2.07 -19.95
N ALA A 290 24.62 2.27 -19.82
CA ALA A 290 25.45 1.61 -18.82
C ALA A 290 25.02 1.95 -17.38
N ALA A 291 24.70 3.22 -17.08
CA ALA A 291 24.21 3.61 -15.76
C ALA A 291 22.81 3.06 -15.45
N VAL A 292 21.94 2.88 -16.47
CA VAL A 292 20.63 2.23 -16.31
C VAL A 292 20.79 0.73 -16.10
N GLU A 293 21.72 0.08 -16.81
CA GLU A 293 22.08 -1.33 -16.54
C GLU A 293 22.71 -1.49 -15.15
N GLU A 294 23.61 -0.60 -14.72
CA GLU A 294 24.16 -0.55 -13.35
C GLU A 294 23.07 -0.27 -12.30
N SER A 295 22.03 0.50 -12.64
CA SER A 295 20.89 0.75 -11.77
C SER A 295 19.97 -0.48 -11.61
N ASN A 296 19.89 -1.34 -12.64
CA ASN A 296 19.23 -2.64 -12.55
C ASN A 296 20.08 -3.62 -11.71
N LEU A 297 21.40 -3.60 -11.88
CA LEU A 297 22.36 -4.39 -11.09
C LEU A 297 22.36 -4.02 -9.59
N THR A 298 22.14 -2.76 -9.24
CA THR A 298 22.06 -2.31 -7.83
C THR A 298 20.80 -2.82 -7.10
N SER A 299 19.81 -3.35 -7.82
CA SER A 299 18.64 -4.01 -7.22
C SER A 299 18.87 -5.47 -6.84
N GLY A 300 20.04 -6.06 -7.20
CA GLY A 300 20.38 -7.45 -6.94
C GLY A 300 19.51 -8.47 -7.70
N LEU A 301 18.63 -8.02 -8.60
CA LEU A 301 17.79 -8.87 -9.44
C LEU A 301 18.47 -9.07 -10.80
N MET A 302 18.48 -10.31 -11.27
CA MET A 302 18.97 -10.66 -12.59
C MET A 302 17.98 -10.22 -13.66
N SER A 303 18.47 -9.82 -14.85
CA SER A 303 17.59 -9.49 -15.95
C SER A 303 16.79 -10.73 -16.41
N ILE A 304 15.58 -10.50 -16.92
CA ILE A 304 14.69 -11.58 -17.37
C ILE A 304 15.34 -12.41 -18.48
N ASN A 305 16.09 -11.77 -19.39
CA ASN A 305 16.75 -12.47 -20.49
C ASN A 305 17.95 -13.27 -19.99
N ASP A 306 18.75 -12.72 -19.06
CA ASP A 306 19.90 -13.44 -18.49
C ASP A 306 19.46 -14.68 -17.72
N TRP A 307 18.34 -14.61 -16.98
CA TRP A 307 17.77 -15.78 -16.33
C TRP A 307 17.40 -16.86 -17.36
N ILE A 308 16.65 -16.48 -18.41
CA ILE A 308 16.21 -17.43 -19.45
C ILE A 308 17.40 -18.12 -20.10
N ASP A 309 18.45 -17.37 -20.42
CA ASP A 309 19.63 -17.91 -21.09
C ASP A 309 20.48 -18.79 -20.16
N GLN A 310 20.62 -18.43 -18.87
CA GLN A 310 21.31 -19.27 -17.89
C GLN A 310 20.55 -20.57 -17.61
N THR A 311 19.24 -20.53 -17.41
CA THR A 311 18.43 -21.73 -17.17
C THR A 311 18.46 -22.66 -18.38
N LEU A 312 18.34 -22.11 -19.60
CA LEU A 312 18.46 -22.90 -20.83
C LEU A 312 19.88 -23.46 -21.02
N ALA A 313 20.93 -22.71 -20.68
CA ALA A 313 22.30 -23.20 -20.79
C ALA A 313 22.58 -24.38 -19.84
N VAL A 314 21.97 -24.39 -18.66
CA VAL A 314 22.15 -25.46 -17.66
C VAL A 314 21.25 -26.66 -17.93
N LYS A 315 19.96 -26.45 -18.20
CA LYS A 315 18.97 -27.52 -18.29
C LYS A 315 18.62 -27.91 -19.73
N GLY A 316 18.83 -27.02 -20.70
CA GLY A 316 18.35 -27.18 -22.08
C GLY A 316 16.84 -26.90 -22.25
N TYR A 317 16.10 -26.72 -21.16
CA TYR A 317 14.66 -26.44 -21.12
C TYR A 317 14.30 -25.67 -19.85
N ILE A 318 13.11 -25.05 -19.83
CA ILE A 318 12.55 -24.38 -18.65
C ILE A 318 11.24 -25.06 -18.28
N GLN A 319 11.15 -25.60 -17.06
CA GLN A 319 9.98 -26.29 -16.55
C GLN A 319 8.97 -25.28 -15.98
N ALA A 320 7.75 -25.25 -16.54
CA ALA A 320 6.80 -24.15 -16.29
C ALA A 320 6.28 -24.03 -14.84
N GLN A 321 6.35 -25.11 -14.06
CA GLN A 321 5.89 -25.11 -12.67
C GLN A 321 7.05 -24.97 -11.67
N GLU A 322 8.17 -25.64 -11.93
CA GLU A 322 9.34 -25.70 -11.02
C GLU A 322 10.20 -24.44 -11.15
N ASP A 323 10.50 -24.00 -12.37
CA ASP A 323 11.39 -22.86 -12.61
C ASP A 323 10.65 -21.52 -12.48
N ARG A 324 9.32 -21.55 -12.30
CA ARG A 324 8.50 -20.35 -12.17
C ARG A 324 8.73 -19.61 -10.86
N GLU A 325 8.97 -20.32 -9.78
CA GLU A 325 9.27 -19.69 -8.48
C GLU A 325 10.67 -19.05 -8.51
N ASP A 326 11.66 -19.77 -9.06
CA ASP A 326 13.02 -19.25 -9.24
C ASP A 326 13.05 -18.02 -10.14
N PHE A 327 12.30 -18.04 -11.26
CA PHE A 327 12.13 -16.86 -12.12
C PHE A 327 11.62 -15.63 -11.36
N ILE A 328 10.63 -15.80 -10.49
CA ILE A 328 10.04 -14.69 -9.73
C ILE A 328 11.05 -14.15 -8.70
N ILE A 329 11.80 -15.05 -8.05
CA ILE A 329 12.80 -14.69 -7.04
C ILE A 329 13.97 -13.97 -7.69
N ALA A 330 14.49 -14.48 -8.80
CA ALA A 330 15.67 -13.96 -9.47
C ALA A 330 15.39 -12.66 -10.24
N THR A 331 14.21 -12.51 -10.85
CA THR A 331 13.90 -11.37 -11.75
C THR A 331 12.89 -10.37 -11.19
N GLY A 332 12.17 -10.72 -10.12
CA GLY A 332 11.10 -9.88 -9.54
C GLY A 332 9.84 -9.77 -10.41
N ALA A 333 9.77 -10.48 -11.55
CA ALA A 333 8.63 -10.41 -12.46
C ALA A 333 7.40 -11.14 -11.92
N GLY A 334 6.20 -10.59 -12.17
CA GLY A 334 4.95 -11.17 -11.68
C GLY A 334 4.63 -12.54 -12.30
N ALA A 335 4.20 -13.49 -11.47
CA ALA A 335 3.90 -14.88 -11.83
C ALA A 335 2.93 -15.04 -13.02
N THR A 336 1.98 -14.12 -13.19
CA THR A 336 0.99 -14.13 -14.28
C THR A 336 1.59 -13.80 -15.64
N LYS A 337 2.80 -13.24 -15.67
CA LYS A 337 3.50 -12.85 -16.90
C LYS A 337 4.59 -13.84 -17.34
N PHE A 338 4.85 -14.90 -16.57
CA PHE A 338 5.86 -15.93 -16.89
C PHE A 338 5.70 -16.47 -18.32
N ASN A 339 4.52 -17.00 -18.65
CA ASN A 339 4.23 -17.55 -19.98
C ASN A 339 4.34 -16.50 -21.11
N LYS A 340 4.07 -15.22 -20.79
CA LYS A 340 4.18 -14.13 -21.77
C LYS A 340 5.64 -13.81 -22.07
N TRP A 341 6.51 -13.89 -21.06
CA TRP A 341 7.94 -13.68 -21.21
C TRP A 341 8.62 -14.81 -21.96
N MET A 342 8.30 -16.08 -21.68
CA MET A 342 8.85 -17.22 -22.43
C MET A 342 8.48 -17.15 -23.92
N LYS A 343 7.22 -16.81 -24.23
CA LYS A 343 6.79 -16.56 -25.63
C LYS A 343 7.52 -15.39 -26.27
N LYS A 344 7.72 -14.29 -25.53
CA LYS A 344 8.42 -13.10 -26.04
C LYS A 344 9.90 -13.37 -26.30
N ALA A 345 10.52 -14.26 -25.52
CA ALA A 345 11.88 -14.74 -25.72
C ALA A 345 11.98 -15.81 -26.84
N GLY A 346 10.88 -16.16 -27.50
CA GLY A 346 10.86 -17.08 -28.64
C GLY A 346 10.87 -18.57 -28.26
N LEU A 347 10.51 -18.93 -27.02
CA LEU A 347 10.42 -20.33 -26.60
C LEU A 347 9.04 -20.92 -26.98
N ALA A 348 9.05 -22.18 -27.40
CA ALA A 348 7.87 -23.00 -27.63
C ALA A 348 7.49 -23.78 -26.36
N PHE A 349 6.19 -23.92 -26.07
CA PHE A 349 5.69 -24.68 -24.92
C PHE A 349 5.16 -26.03 -25.36
N ASN A 350 5.76 -27.10 -24.82
CA ASN A 350 5.27 -28.46 -25.00
C ASN A 350 4.21 -28.76 -23.92
N LYS A 351 2.97 -28.99 -24.34
CA LYS A 351 1.84 -29.26 -23.44
C LYS A 351 1.93 -30.61 -22.71
N GLN A 352 2.64 -31.59 -23.28
CA GLN A 352 2.75 -32.93 -22.71
C GLN A 352 3.83 -32.99 -21.63
N SER A 353 4.98 -32.35 -21.87
CA SER A 353 6.10 -32.34 -20.92
C SER A 353 6.06 -31.16 -19.93
N GLY A 354 5.28 -30.11 -20.23
CA GLY A 354 5.23 -28.89 -19.42
C GLY A 354 6.47 -28.01 -19.54
N ARG A 355 7.26 -28.19 -20.61
CA ARG A 355 8.56 -27.56 -20.82
C ARG A 355 8.51 -26.44 -21.86
N TRP A 356 9.35 -25.44 -21.66
CA TRP A 356 9.68 -24.41 -22.64
C TRP A 356 11.07 -24.65 -23.21
N THR A 357 11.16 -24.69 -24.54
CA THR A 357 12.41 -24.96 -25.28
C THR A 357 12.54 -24.01 -26.46
N ARG A 358 13.76 -23.81 -26.97
CA ARG A 358 13.98 -23.04 -28.22
C ARG A 358 13.62 -23.83 -29.49
N TRP A 359 13.37 -25.13 -29.35
CA TRP A 359 13.02 -26.05 -30.43
C TRP A 359 11.63 -26.63 -30.20
N GLU A 360 10.85 -26.82 -31.27
CA GLU A 360 9.65 -27.66 -31.20
C GLU A 360 10.12 -29.11 -31.02
N GLU A 361 9.87 -29.69 -29.83
CA GLU A 361 10.01 -31.13 -29.63
C GLU A 361 8.87 -31.82 -30.39
N ASN A 362 9.21 -32.55 -31.46
CA ASN A 362 8.29 -33.41 -32.22
C ASN A 362 7.81 -34.61 -31.39
#